data_AF-A0AAQ3C0H1-F1
#
_entry.id   AF-A0AAQ3C0H1-F1
#
_cell.length_a   1.000
_cell.length_b   1.000
_cell.length_c   1.000
_cell.angle_alpha   90.00
_cell.angle_beta   90.00
_cell.angle_gamma   90.00
#
_symmetry.space_group_name_H-M   'P 1'
#
loop_
_entity.id
_entity.type
_entity.pdbx_description
1 polymer ?
#
loop_
_entity_poly.entity_id
_entity_poly.type
_entity_poly.pdbx_seq_one_letter_code
_entity_poly.pdbx_strand_id
1 'polypeptide(L)'
;MATARLDLRLDPEIKAKAEKASALLGLKTLTEYIVHIVDNDAKRVIAAHESMALPNDIFDQFMNACEQAKEPNSALKSALSFTREKGIK
;
A
#
# COMPACT_ATOMS: atom_id res chain seq x y z
N MET A 1 5.64 18.27 15.40
CA MET A 1 5.73 17.63 14.06
C MET A 1 5.56 18.70 13.01
N ALA A 2 6.31 18.63 11.91
CA ALA A 2 6.12 19.56 10.79
C ALA A 2 4.72 19.35 10.19
N THR A 3 3.97 20.44 10.00
CA THR A 3 2.65 20.41 9.36
C THR A 3 2.82 20.68 7.88
N ALA A 4 2.17 19.86 7.04
CA ALA A 4 2.07 20.06 5.60
C ALA A 4 0.63 20.49 5.24
N ARG A 5 0.48 21.30 4.19
CA ARG A 5 -0.80 21.87 3.77
C ARG A 5 -1.29 21.20 2.48
N LEU A 6 -2.59 20.94 2.42
CA LEU A 6 -3.32 20.50 1.23
C LEU A 6 -4.37 21.55 0.88
N ASP A 7 -4.25 22.19 -0.29
CA ASP A 7 -5.26 23.09 -0.83
C ASP A 7 -6.16 22.32 -1.81
N LEU A 8 -7.47 22.30 -1.54
CA LEU A 8 -8.45 21.49 -2.26
C LEU A 8 -9.59 22.38 -2.77
N ARG A 9 -10.02 22.15 -4.02
CA ARG A 9 -11.27 22.68 -4.55
C ARG A 9 -12.30 21.56 -4.58
N LEU A 10 -13.45 21.81 -3.98
CA LEU A 10 -14.56 20.88 -3.94
C LEU A 10 -15.76 21.47 -4.68
N ASP A 11 -16.45 20.60 -5.40
CA ASP A 11 -17.81 20.92 -5.85
C ASP A 11 -18.69 21.22 -4.62
N PRO A 12 -19.59 22.22 -4.67
CA PRO A 12 -20.46 22.57 -3.55
C PRO A 12 -21.29 21.40 -3.01
N GLU A 13 -21.78 20.50 -3.87
CA GLU A 13 -22.54 19.33 -3.43
C GLU A 13 -21.68 18.33 -2.69
N ILE A 14 -20.44 18.11 -3.15
CA ILE A 14 -19.47 17.24 -2.48
C ILE A 14 -19.13 17.81 -1.11
N LYS A 15 -18.91 19.13 -1.02
CA LYS A 15 -18.65 19.82 0.24
C LYS A 15 -19.82 19.63 1.22
N ALA A 16 -21.06 19.85 0.78
CA ALA A 16 -22.24 19.70 1.63
C ALA A 16 -22.41 18.26 2.17
N LYS A 17 -22.15 17.24 1.32
CA LYS A 17 -22.17 15.83 1.73
C LYS A 17 -21.08 15.55 2.78
N ALA A 18 -19.88 16.07 2.58
CA ALA A 18 -18.76 15.88 3.49
C ALA A 18 -18.99 16.58 4.85
N GLU A 19 -19.58 17.78 4.86
CA GLU A 19 -19.96 18.49 6.08
C GLU A 19 -21.04 17.72 6.87
N LYS A 20 -22.06 17.20 6.18
CA LYS A 20 -23.08 16.35 6.80
C LYS A 20 -22.47 15.09 7.41
N ALA A 21 -21.58 14.41 6.69
CA ALA A 21 -20.91 13.21 7.18
C ALA A 21 -20.00 13.51 8.39
N SER A 22 -19.24 14.61 8.34
CA SER A 22 -18.43 15.10 9.46
C SER A 22 -19.28 15.31 10.72
N ALA A 23 -20.42 15.99 10.60
CA ALA A 23 -21.35 16.22 11.70
C ALA A 23 -21.94 14.92 12.26
N LEU A 24 -22.32 13.97 11.40
CA LEU A 24 -22.88 12.67 11.83
C LEU A 24 -21.85 11.80 12.55
N LEU A 25 -20.57 11.92 12.21
CA LEU A 25 -19.47 11.21 12.88
C LEU A 25 -19.00 11.91 14.17
N GLY A 26 -19.57 13.08 14.51
CA GLY A 26 -19.18 13.86 15.69
C GLY A 26 -17.81 14.52 15.58
N LEU A 27 -17.30 14.71 14.35
CA LEU A 27 -16.03 15.40 14.12
C LEU A 27 -16.23 16.91 14.24
N LYS A 28 -15.20 17.60 14.73
CA LYS A 28 -15.30 19.04 15.04
C LYS A 28 -15.21 19.90 13.80
N THR A 29 -14.51 19.42 12.77
CA THR A 29 -14.29 20.18 11.54
C THR A 29 -14.35 19.30 10.29
N LEU A 30 -14.65 19.94 9.15
CA LEU A 30 -14.52 19.30 7.84
C LEU A 30 -13.08 18.83 7.57
N THR A 31 -12.08 19.59 8.04
CA THR A 31 -10.66 19.21 7.92
C THR A 31 -10.36 17.88 8.59
N GLU A 32 -10.84 17.66 9.82
CA GLU A 32 -10.67 16.38 10.53
C GLU A 32 -11.27 15.22 9.74
N TYR A 33 -12.45 15.42 9.14
CA TYR A 33 -13.10 14.41 8.30
C TYR A 33 -12.30 14.09 7.04
N ILE A 34 -11.82 15.11 6.34
CA ILE A 34 -11.00 14.93 5.12
C ILE A 34 -9.68 14.22 5.45
N VAL A 35 -8.99 14.63 6.52
CA VAL A 35 -7.74 13.97 6.96
C VAL A 35 -8.01 12.50 7.30
N HIS A 36 -9.10 12.20 8.01
CA HIS A 36 -9.47 10.83 8.36
C HIS A 36 -9.71 9.96 7.12
N ILE A 37 -10.44 10.47 6.12
CA ILE A 37 -10.68 9.75 4.87
C ILE A 37 -9.37 9.50 4.12
N VAL A 38 -8.56 10.56 3.95
CA VAL A 38 -7.30 10.47 3.19
C VAL A 38 -6.34 9.48 3.82
N ASP A 39 -6.19 9.50 5.15
CA ASP A 39 -5.32 8.56 5.88
C ASP A 39 -5.79 7.11 5.72
N ASN A 40 -7.10 6.86 5.89
CA ASN A 40 -7.64 5.50 5.76
C ASN A 40 -7.58 4.97 4.34
N ASP A 41 -7.91 5.80 3.34
CA ASP A 41 -7.86 5.38 1.95
C ASP A 41 -6.41 5.15 1.49
N ALA A 42 -5.48 6.02 1.88
CA ALA A 42 -4.05 5.83 1.60
C ALA A 42 -3.55 4.50 2.17
N LYS A 43 -3.86 4.19 3.44
CA LYS A 43 -3.52 2.90 4.06
C LYS A 43 -4.08 1.72 3.28
N ARG A 44 -5.36 1.79 2.87
CA ARG A 44 -6.04 0.75 2.09
C ARG A 44 -5.37 0.54 0.73
N VAL A 45 -5.06 1.62 0.01
CA VAL A 45 -4.42 1.56 -1.31
C VAL A 45 -3.00 1.01 -1.21
N ILE A 46 -2.20 1.50 -0.26
CA ILE A 46 -0.84 1.00 -0.01
C ILE A 46 -0.88 -0.51 0.29
N ALA A 47 -1.73 -0.92 1.23
CA ALA A 47 -1.87 -2.34 1.58
C ALA A 47 -2.28 -3.21 0.39
N ALA A 48 -3.17 -2.71 -0.48
CA ALA A 48 -3.60 -3.46 -1.67
C ALA A 48 -2.49 -3.63 -2.73
N HIS A 49 -1.49 -2.74 -2.75
CA HIS A 49 -0.37 -2.81 -3.71
C HIS A 49 0.87 -3.49 -3.13
N GLU A 50 1.10 -3.37 -1.81
CA GLU A 50 2.28 -3.92 -1.14
C GLU A 50 2.03 -5.30 -0.54
N SER A 51 0.77 -5.68 -0.33
CA SER A 51 0.38 -6.97 0.24
C SER A 51 -0.47 -7.76 -0.73
N MET A 52 -0.12 -9.03 -0.92
CA MET A 52 -0.96 -9.99 -1.62
C MET A 52 -1.47 -10.99 -0.59
N ALA A 53 -2.80 -11.09 -0.46
CA ALA A 53 -3.41 -12.17 0.31
C ALA A 53 -3.24 -13.47 -0.47
N LEU A 54 -2.44 -14.38 0.06
CA LEU A 54 -2.24 -15.70 -0.54
C LEU A 54 -3.40 -16.62 -0.12
N PRO A 55 -3.92 -17.45 -1.05
CA PRO A 55 -4.77 -18.58 -0.69
C PRO A 55 -4.07 -19.48 0.35
N ASN A 56 -4.83 -20.06 1.28
CA ASN A 56 -4.27 -20.84 2.40
C ASN A 56 -3.35 -21.98 1.94
N ASP A 57 -3.67 -22.62 0.81
CA ASP A 57 -2.86 -23.69 0.22
C ASP A 57 -1.50 -23.21 -0.33
N ILE A 58 -1.38 -21.92 -0.66
CA ILE A 58 -0.12 -21.33 -1.11
C ILE A 58 0.78 -20.98 0.08
N PHE A 59 0.23 -20.69 1.25
CA PHE A 59 1.01 -20.43 2.46
C PHE A 59 1.87 -21.65 2.82
N ASP A 60 1.27 -22.83 2.91
CA ASP A 60 1.99 -24.07 3.24
C ASP A 60 3.02 -24.43 2.15
N GLN A 61 2.68 -24.22 0.88
CA GLN A 61 3.63 -24.44 -0.23
C GLN A 61 4.83 -23.48 -0.16
N PHE A 62 4.58 -22.21 0.17
CA PHE A 62 5.63 -21.21 0.35
C PHE A 62 6.55 -21.55 1.52
N MET A 63 5.98 -21.89 2.68
CA MET A 63 6.75 -22.29 3.86
C MET A 63 7.61 -23.52 3.59
N ASN A 64 7.04 -24.55 2.96
CA ASN A 64 7.79 -25.74 2.54
C ASN A 64 8.93 -25.39 1.57
N ALA A 65 8.70 -24.50 0.61
CA ALA A 65 9.72 -24.06 -0.34
C ALA A 65 10.86 -23.29 0.34
N CYS A 66 10.58 -22.50 1.38
CA CYS A 66 11.58 -21.81 2.19
C CYS A 66 12.42 -22.80 3.02
N GLU A 67 11.78 -23.76 3.68
CA GLU A 67 12.45 -24.75 4.53
C GLU A 67 13.30 -25.74 3.72
N GLN A 68 12.85 -26.08 2.51
CA GLN A 68 13.51 -27.04 1.62
C GLN A 68 14.26 -26.35 0.46
N ALA A 69 14.64 -25.08 0.64
CA ALA A 69 15.27 -24.29 -0.40
C ALA A 69 16.55 -24.98 -0.91
N LYS A 70 16.55 -25.37 -2.19
CA LYS A 70 17.70 -25.96 -2.88
C LYS A 70 18.58 -24.89 -3.49
N GLU A 71 19.79 -25.29 -3.91
CA GLU A 71 20.65 -24.39 -4.67
C GLU A 71 19.95 -23.85 -5.93
N PRO A 72 20.20 -22.57 -6.31
CA PRO A 72 19.71 -22.01 -7.55
C PRO A 72 20.13 -22.85 -8.76
N ASN A 73 19.22 -23.01 -9.72
CA ASN A 73 19.52 -23.73 -10.96
C ASN A 73 20.57 -23.00 -11.82
N SER A 74 21.06 -23.68 -12.86
CA SER A 74 22.08 -23.13 -13.76
C SER A 74 21.65 -21.82 -14.42
N ALA A 75 20.38 -21.70 -14.81
CA ALA A 75 19.85 -20.49 -15.43
C ALA A 75 19.93 -19.27 -14.49
N LEU A 76 19.55 -19.43 -13.22
CA LEU A 76 19.66 -18.38 -12.20
C LEU A 76 21.12 -18.01 -11.90
N LYS A 77 22.02 -19.01 -11.82
CA LYS A 77 23.46 -18.80 -11.65
C LYS A 77 24.06 -18.02 -12.82
N SER A 78 23.68 -18.35 -14.07
CA SER A 78 24.11 -17.62 -15.27
C SER A 78 23.56 -16.20 -15.32
N ALA A 79 22.30 -15.98 -14.95
CA ALA A 79 21.71 -14.64 -14.90
C ALA A 79 22.44 -13.74 -13.89
N LEU A 80 22.81 -14.28 -12.72
CA LEU A 80 23.60 -13.54 -11.73
C LEU A 80 24.98 -13.13 -12.27
N SER A 81 25.68 -14.03 -12.96
CA SER A 81 26.98 -13.72 -13.58
C SER A 81 26.84 -12.61 -14.62
N PHE A 82 25.83 -12.70 -15.50
CA PHE A 82 25.55 -11.68 -16.51
C PHE A 82 25.29 -10.30 -15.88
N THR A 83 24.44 -10.22 -14.85
CA THR A 83 24.12 -8.95 -14.16
C THR A 83 25.36 -8.33 -13.51
N ARG A 84 26.23 -9.15 -12.90
CA ARG A 84 27.50 -8.70 -12.31
C ARG A 84 28.47 -8.14 -13.37
N GLU A 85 28.59 -8.82 -14.52
CA GLU A 85 29.40 -8.35 -15.64
C GLU A 85 28.89 -7.01 -16.21
N LYS A 86 27.58 -6.77 -16.16
CA LYS A 86 26.96 -5.53 -16.63
C LYS A 86 27.00 -4.38 -15.62
N GLY A 87 27.49 -4.61 -14.40
CA GLY A 87 27.58 -3.59 -13.35
C GLY A 87 26.22 -3.09 -12.84
N ILE A 88 25.14 -3.84 -13.10
CA ILE A 88 23.79 -3.53 -12.59
C ILE A 88 23.77 -3.98 -11.12
N LYS A 89 23.59 -3.02 -10.21
CA LYS A 89 23.48 -3.26 -8.76
C LYS A 89 22.03 -3.29 -8.34
#